data_AF-A0A7C4TTF8-F1
#
_entry.id   AF-A0A7C4TTF8-F1
#
_cell.length_a   1.000
_cell.length_b   1.000
_cell.length_c   1.000
_cell.angle_alpha   90.00
_cell.angle_beta   90.00
_cell.angle_gamma   90.00
#
_symmetry.space_group_name_H-M   'P 1'
#
loop_
_entity.id
_entity.type
_entity.pdbx_description
1 polymer ?
#
loop_
_entity_poly.entity_id
_entity_poly.type
_entity_poly.pdbx_seq_one_letter_code
_entity_poly.pdbx_strand_id
1 'polypeptide(L)'
;MFLGVQELIPIIIIILLLFGASKIPELARSLGRGVAEFKKAQREAEMELRELEKDLKMSKEEKRKKLEKIARDLGINPEGKSDEELLEEINKALPKAEKAEP
;
A
#
# COMPACT_ATOMS: atom_id res chain seq x y z
N MET A 1 -18.26 -45.68 -8.74
CA MET A 1 -17.98 -45.57 -10.18
C MET A 1 -17.27 -44.24 -10.36
N PHE A 2 -15.96 -44.24 -10.54
CA PHE A 2 -15.20 -42.99 -10.67
C PHE A 2 -15.25 -42.56 -12.14
N LEU A 3 -15.45 -41.25 -12.36
CA LEU A 3 -15.21 -40.58 -13.64
C LEU A 3 -13.75 -40.74 -14.02
N GLY A 4 -13.45 -41.89 -14.63
CA GLY A 4 -12.13 -42.20 -15.14
C GLY A 4 -11.83 -41.39 -16.39
N VAL A 5 -10.57 -41.37 -16.78
CA VAL A 5 -10.11 -40.77 -18.05
C VAL A 5 -10.97 -41.25 -19.24
N GLN A 6 -11.44 -42.49 -19.18
CA GLN A 6 -12.28 -43.12 -20.21
C GLN A 6 -13.67 -42.45 -20.36
N GLU A 7 -14.26 -41.93 -19.28
CA GLU A 7 -15.55 -41.23 -19.30
C GLU A 7 -15.39 -39.75 -19.67
N LEU A 8 -14.21 -39.16 -19.44
CA LEU A 8 -13.86 -37.79 -19.80
C LEU A 8 -13.57 -37.60 -21.31
N ILE A 9 -13.01 -38.60 -21.98
CA ILE A 9 -12.68 -38.53 -23.41
C ILE A 9 -13.89 -38.13 -24.29
N PRO A 10 -15.07 -38.79 -24.21
CA PRO A 10 -16.20 -38.41 -25.06
C PRO A 10 -16.71 -37.00 -24.77
N ILE A 11 -16.64 -36.54 -23.52
CA ILE A 11 -17.00 -35.16 -23.13
C ILE A 11 -16.06 -34.15 -23.81
N ILE A 12 -14.74 -34.42 -23.77
CA ILE A 12 -13.74 -33.57 -24.42
C ILE A 12 -13.97 -33.55 -25.94
N ILE A 13 -14.25 -34.70 -26.56
CA ILE A 13 -14.54 -34.77 -28.01
C ILE A 13 -15.75 -33.90 -28.36
N ILE A 14 -16.85 -33.97 -27.60
CA ILE A 14 -18.04 -33.13 -27.83
C ILE A 14 -17.67 -31.64 -27.74
N ILE A 15 -16.91 -31.25 -26.71
CA ILE A 15 -16.44 -29.86 -26.55
C ILE A 15 -15.57 -29.43 -27.74
N LEU A 16 -14.66 -30.29 -28.21
CA LEU A 16 -13.81 -30.01 -29.36
C LEU A 16 -14.61 -29.91 -30.66
N LEU A 17 -15.70 -30.66 -30.82
CA LEU A 17 -16.59 -30.55 -31.98
C LEU A 17 -17.40 -29.24 -31.95
N LEU A 18 -17.87 -28.82 -30.78
CA LEU A 18 -18.65 -27.58 -30.63
C LEU A 18 -17.78 -26.32 -30.80
N PHE A 19 -16.60 -26.31 -30.19
CA PHE A 19 -15.75 -25.12 -30.11
C PHE A 19 -14.53 -25.16 -31.05
N GLY A 20 -14.18 -26.34 -31.57
CA GLY A 20 -12.96 -26.57 -32.34
C GLY A 20 -11.73 -26.83 -31.47
N ALA A 21 -10.83 -27.69 -31.96
CA ALA A 21 -9.60 -28.03 -31.24
C ALA A 21 -8.64 -26.84 -31.04
N SER A 22 -8.72 -25.83 -31.90
CA SER A 22 -7.90 -24.62 -31.81
C SER A 22 -8.33 -23.67 -30.68
N LYS A 23 -9.57 -23.78 -30.17
CA LYS A 23 -10.11 -22.82 -29.21
C LYS A 23 -9.52 -22.96 -27.81
N ILE A 24 -9.23 -24.19 -27.37
CA ILE A 24 -8.64 -24.43 -26.06
C ILE A 24 -7.22 -23.82 -25.95
N PRO A 25 -6.29 -24.04 -26.90
CA PRO A 25 -4.99 -23.37 -26.90
C PRO A 25 -5.08 -21.84 -26.97
N GLU A 26 -6.04 -21.30 -27.73
CA GLU A 26 -6.25 -19.86 -27.86
C GLU A 26 -6.70 -19.23 -26.53
N LEU A 27 -7.67 -19.86 -25.85
CA LEU A 27 -8.15 -19.45 -24.53
C LEU A 27 -7.06 -19.57 -23.46
N ALA A 28 -6.27 -20.65 -23.47
CA ALA A 28 -5.15 -20.80 -22.55
C ALA A 28 -4.12 -19.67 -22.73
N ARG A 29 -3.82 -19.29 -23.97
CA ARG A 29 -2.92 -18.17 -24.29
C ARG A 29 -3.49 -16.81 -23.89
N SER A 30 -4.79 -16.56 -24.09
CA SER A 30 -5.41 -15.29 -23.70
C SER A 30 -5.48 -15.14 -22.18
N LEU A 31 -5.93 -16.19 -21.48
CA LEU A 31 -5.95 -16.25 -20.01
C LEU A 31 -4.54 -16.13 -19.43
N GLY A 32 -3.56 -16.83 -20.01
CA GLY A 32 -2.16 -16.74 -19.58
C GLY A 32 -1.60 -15.32 -19.68
N ARG A 33 -1.89 -14.61 -20.78
CA ARG A 33 -1.52 -13.19 -20.93
C ARG A 33 -2.23 -12.31 -19.91
N GLY A 34 -3.55 -12.49 -19.71
CA GLY A 34 -4.31 -11.73 -18.73
C GLY A 34 -3.78 -11.90 -17.30
N VAL A 35 -3.47 -13.13 -16.89
CA VAL A 35 -2.88 -13.42 -15.58
C VAL A 35 -1.47 -12.82 -15.44
N ALA A 36 -0.66 -12.84 -16.50
CA ALA A 36 0.67 -12.24 -16.48
C ALA A 36 0.62 -10.72 -16.28
N GLU A 37 -0.23 -10.02 -17.06
CA GLU A 37 -0.42 -8.57 -16.91
C GLU A 37 -1.01 -8.21 -15.55
N PHE A 38 -1.98 -9.00 -15.06
CA PHE A 38 -2.54 -8.79 -13.72
C PHE A 38 -1.49 -8.90 -12.62
N LYS A 39 -0.62 -9.93 -12.67
CA LYS A 39 0.49 -10.09 -11.71
C LYS A 39 1.49 -8.95 -11.79
N LYS A 40 1.74 -8.42 -13.00
CA LYS A 40 2.64 -7.28 -13.20
C LYS A 40 2.05 -6.03 -12.54
N ALA A 41 0.78 -5.72 -12.81
CA ALA A 41 0.08 -4.58 -12.22
C ALA A 41 0.02 -4.68 -10.69
N GLN A 42 -0.20 -5.88 -10.12
CA GLN A 42 -0.16 -6.07 -8.67
C GLN A 42 1.20 -5.71 -8.06
N ARG A 43 2.31 -6.12 -8.69
CA ARG A 43 3.66 -5.80 -8.22
C ARG A 43 3.96 -4.31 -8.32
N GLU A 44 3.54 -3.67 -9.40
CA GLU A 44 3.69 -2.22 -9.58
C GLU A 44 2.94 -1.46 -8.49
N ALA A 45 1.68 -1.83 -8.22
CA ALA A 45 0.90 -1.24 -7.13
C ALA A 45 1.53 -1.45 -5.74
N GLU A 46 2.09 -2.64 -5.46
CA GLU A 46 2.79 -2.91 -4.19
C GLU A 46 4.03 -2.02 -4.02
N MET A 47 4.80 -1.83 -5.10
CA MET A 47 5.96 -0.92 -5.08
C MET A 47 5.54 0.53 -4.86
N GLU A 48 4.51 1.00 -5.54
CA GLU A 48 3.99 2.37 -5.35
C GLU A 48 3.52 2.60 -3.91
N LEU A 49 2.76 1.67 -3.33
CA LEU A 49 2.32 1.75 -1.94
C LEU A 49 3.52 1.82 -0.97
N ARG A 50 4.56 1.01 -1.22
CA ARG A 50 5.76 0.99 -0.38
C ARG A 50 6.55 2.30 -0.46
N GLU A 51 6.64 2.93 -1.64
CA GLU A 51 7.26 4.24 -1.77
C GLU A 51 6.41 5.34 -1.08
N LEU A 52 5.08 5.32 -1.20
CA LEU A 52 4.21 6.23 -0.44
C LEU A 52 4.39 6.08 1.07
N GLU A 53 4.43 4.85 1.59
CA GLU A 53 4.67 4.59 3.01
C GLU A 53 6.02 5.15 3.48
N LYS A 54 7.05 4.99 2.65
CA LYS A 54 8.40 5.51 2.93
C LYS A 54 8.41 7.03 2.96
N ASP A 55 7.77 7.69 1.99
CA ASP A 55 7.65 9.15 1.94
C ASP A 55 6.88 9.70 3.14
N LEU A 56 5.79 9.05 3.55
CA LEU A 56 5.04 9.41 4.74
C LEU A 56 5.88 9.26 6.02
N LYS A 57 6.66 8.18 6.15
CA LYS A 57 7.58 7.98 7.27
C LYS A 57 8.67 9.05 7.31
N MET A 58 9.30 9.36 6.17
CA MET A 58 10.29 10.43 6.09
C MET A 58 9.68 11.79 6.48
N SER A 59 8.49 12.12 5.97
CA SER A 59 7.80 13.38 6.31
C SER A 59 7.47 13.48 7.80
N LYS A 60 7.00 12.39 8.42
CA LYS A 60 6.77 12.35 9.88
C LYS A 60 8.06 12.55 10.66
N GLU A 61 9.14 11.89 10.25
CA GLU A 61 10.42 11.98 10.94
C GLU A 61 11.06 13.38 10.80
N GLU A 62 10.94 14.02 9.64
CA GLU A 62 11.34 15.42 9.46
C GLU A 62 10.52 16.38 10.32
N LYS A 63 9.21 16.19 10.42
CA LYS A 63 8.34 16.97 11.31
C LYS A 63 8.77 16.80 12.77
N ARG A 64 8.99 15.56 13.21
CA ARG A 64 9.49 15.26 14.57
C ARG A 64 10.79 16.00 14.85
N LYS A 65 11.80 15.88 13.97
CA LYS A 65 13.10 16.56 14.12
C LYS A 65 12.96 18.08 14.25
N LYS A 66 12.04 18.70 13.51
CA LYS A 66 11.75 20.15 13.63
C LYS A 66 11.16 20.49 15.00
N LEU A 67 10.20 19.72 15.48
CA LEU A 67 9.61 19.90 16.82
C LEU A 67 10.65 19.74 17.93
N GLU A 68 11.48 18.69 17.85
CA GLU A 68 12.55 18.45 18.81
C GLU A 68 13.57 19.58 18.85
N LYS A 69 13.91 20.15 17.69
CA LYS A 69 14.83 21.29 17.62
C LYS A 69 14.25 22.52 18.33
N ILE A 70 13.00 22.86 18.05
CA ILE A 70 12.30 23.99 18.69
C ILE A 70 12.19 23.77 20.20
N ALA A 71 11.84 22.56 20.64
CA ALA A 71 11.76 22.22 22.05
C ALA A 71 13.11 22.43 22.75
N ARG A 72 14.20 21.91 22.18
CA ARG A 72 15.55 22.09 22.72
C ARG A 72 15.95 23.56 22.81
N ASP A 73 15.64 24.35 21.79
CA ASP A 73 15.93 25.79 21.75
C ASP A 73 15.17 26.55 22.86
N LEU A 74 13.99 26.07 23.26
CA LEU A 74 13.18 26.59 24.37
C LEU A 74 13.55 25.99 25.74
N GLY A 75 14.56 25.12 25.81
CA GLY A 75 14.95 24.41 27.04
C GLY A 75 14.00 23.29 27.46
N ILE A 76 13.09 22.85 26.59
CA ILE A 76 12.17 21.74 26.80
C ILE A 76 12.88 20.43 26.42
N ASN A 77 12.84 19.42 27.30
CA ASN A 77 13.35 18.09 26.97
C ASN A 77 12.35 17.32 26.08
N PRO A 78 12.72 16.91 24.85
CA PRO A 78 11.85 16.17 23.95
C PRO A 78 11.82 14.66 24.16
N GLU A 79 12.75 14.09 24.95
CA GLU A 79 12.84 12.63 25.10
C GLU A 79 11.60 12.05 25.80
N GLY A 80 11.05 10.98 25.22
CA GLY A 80 9.89 10.26 25.78
C GLY A 80 8.53 10.92 25.56
N LYS A 81 8.47 12.12 24.95
CA LYS A 81 7.21 12.85 24.72
C LYS A 81 6.63 12.59 23.33
N SER A 82 5.31 12.54 23.21
CA SER A 82 4.62 12.47 21.91
C SER A 82 4.75 13.80 21.13
N ASP A 83 4.46 13.79 19.83
CA ASP A 83 4.47 15.01 19.01
C ASP A 83 3.46 16.05 19.52
N GLU A 84 2.33 15.57 20.05
CA GLU A 84 1.24 16.39 20.59
C GLU A 84 1.64 17.05 21.91
N GLU A 85 2.27 16.29 22.82
CA GLU A 85 2.77 16.80 24.11
C GLU A 85 3.87 17.85 23.89
N LEU A 86 4.78 17.58 22.96
CA LEU A 86 5.82 18.53 22.57
C LEU A 86 5.23 19.84 22.02
N LEU A 87 4.24 19.74 21.14
CA LEU A 87 3.53 20.90 20.60
C LEU A 87 2.81 21.68 21.69
N GLU A 88 2.18 21.02 22.65
CA GLU A 88 1.46 21.66 23.75
C GLU A 88 2.43 22.42 24.69
N GLU A 89 3.57 21.81 25.02
CA GLU A 89 4.59 22.44 25.84
C GLU A 89 5.27 23.61 25.13
N ILE A 90 5.60 23.48 23.85
CA ILE A 90 6.14 24.58 23.04
C ILE A 90 5.13 25.74 23.02
N ASN A 91 3.83 25.47 22.82
CA ASN A 91 2.80 26.51 22.81
C ASN A 91 2.54 27.14 24.19
N LYS A 92 2.82 26.43 25.29
CA LYS A 92 2.74 26.98 26.65
C LYS A 92 3.97 27.81 27.01
N ALA A 93 5.15 27.42 26.53
CA ALA A 93 6.42 28.11 26.75
C ALA A 93 6.57 29.36 25.86
N LEU A 94 5.98 29.32 24.66
CA LEU A 94 5.72 30.53 23.91
C LEU A 94 4.69 31.33 24.73
N PRO A 95 5.05 32.54 25.22
CA PRO A 95 4.06 33.40 25.83
C PRO A 95 2.99 33.57 24.77
N LYS A 96 1.75 33.17 25.08
CA LYS A 96 0.60 33.59 24.30
C LYS A 96 0.82 35.06 24.08
N ALA A 97 1.10 35.46 22.83
CA ALA A 97 1.11 36.86 22.45
C ALA A 97 -0.14 37.39 23.09
N GLU A 98 0.12 38.22 24.08
CA GLU A 98 -0.83 38.85 24.94
C GLU A 98 -2.01 39.18 24.03
N LYS A 99 -3.16 38.55 24.27
CA LYS A 99 -4.38 39.29 24.03
C LYS A 99 -4.29 40.44 25.01
N ALA A 100 -3.54 41.45 24.59
CA ALA A 100 -3.64 42.81 25.00
C ALA A 100 -5.09 43.15 24.69
N GLU A 101 -5.87 43.01 25.75
CA GLU A 101 -7.09 43.73 26.07
C GLU A 101 -6.99 45.22 25.65
N PRO A 102 -8.14 45.89 25.45
CA PRO A 102 -9.38 45.73 26.24
C PRO A 102 -10.61 45.24 25.47
#